data_AF-A0A6I1H7B5-F1
#
_entry.id   AF-A0A6I1H7B5-F1
#
_cell.length_a   1.000
_cell.length_b   1.000
_cell.length_c   1.000
_cell.angle_alpha   90.00
_cell.angle_beta   90.00
_cell.angle_gamma   90.00
#
_symmetry.space_group_name_H-M   'P 1'
#
loop_
_entity.id
_entity.type
_entity.pdbx_description
1 polymer ?
#
loop_
_entity_poly.entity_id
_entity_poly.type
_entity_poly.pdbx_seq_one_letter_code
_entity_poly.pdbx_strand_id
1 'polypeptide(L)'
;MAQLGTVQTVVVCISGSSGTQGSCPSAQVQSVTQAYLIAPSESVRFDLMAEPFDVLQAGAFFGFSFASTMFVWLFALGIGRIINMVKTA
;
A
#
# COMPACT_ATOMS: atom_id res chain seq x y z
N MET A 1 1.80 0.90 -25.29
CA MET A 1 2.54 0.91 -24.01
C MET A 1 2.62 2.36 -23.57
N ALA A 2 1.78 2.77 -22.62
CA ALA A 2 1.75 4.17 -22.15
C ALA A 2 3.00 4.43 -21.30
N GLN A 3 3.75 5.48 -21.65
CA GLN A 3 4.96 5.87 -20.92
C GLN A 3 4.52 6.44 -19.56
N LEU A 4 4.80 5.69 -18.49
CA LEU A 4 4.35 5.92 -17.10
C LEU A 4 4.99 7.15 -16.43
N GLY A 5 5.91 7.81 -17.13
CA GLY A 5 6.59 9.01 -16.68
C GLY A 5 7.88 9.25 -17.46
N THR A 6 8.46 10.43 -17.28
CA THR A 6 9.79 10.78 -17.80
C THR A 6 10.70 11.11 -16.63
N VAL A 7 11.93 10.59 -16.66
CA VAL A 7 12.98 11.03 -15.74
C VAL A 7 13.38 12.43 -16.18
N GLN A 8 13.14 13.42 -15.32
CA GLN A 8 13.57 14.78 -15.58
C GLN A 8 14.50 15.24 -14.47
N THR A 9 15.55 15.95 -14.85
CA THR A 9 16.44 16.63 -13.91
C THR A 9 15.70 17.83 -13.35
N VAL A 10 15.36 17.79 -12.07
CA VAL A 10 14.69 18.88 -11.36
C VAL A 10 15.71 19.55 -10.44
N VAL A 11 15.70 20.88 -10.44
CA VAL A 11 16.48 21.68 -9.50
C VAL A 11 15.61 21.93 -8.29
N VAL A 12 16.00 21.40 -7.14
CA VAL A 12 15.27 21.54 -5.87
C VAL A 12 16.06 22.46 -4.94
N CYS A 13 15.37 23.39 -4.30
CA CYS A 13 15.97 24.25 -3.29
C CYS A 13 15.93 23.56 -1.93
N ILE A 14 17.10 23.27 -1.35
CA ILE A 14 17.23 22.65 -0.02
C ILE A 14 17.85 23.63 0.97
N SER A 15 17.49 23.52 2.25
CA SER A 15 18.11 24.30 3.33
C SER A 15 19.55 23.84 3.52
N GLY A 16 20.51 24.66 3.13
CA GLY A 16 21.94 24.34 3.22
C GLY A 16 22.79 25.61 3.22
N SER A 17 23.93 25.59 3.90
CA SER A 17 24.88 26.71 3.97
C SER A 17 26.06 26.58 2.99
N SER A 18 26.17 25.45 2.28
CA SER A 18 27.26 25.16 1.35
C SER A 18 26.74 24.53 0.04
N GLY A 19 26.77 25.31 -1.05
CA GLY A 19 26.58 24.86 -2.42
C GLY A 19 26.30 26.02 -3.37
N THR A 20 26.01 25.74 -4.64
CA THR A 20 25.84 26.76 -5.68
C THR A 20 24.58 27.60 -5.44
N GLN A 21 24.78 28.89 -5.18
CA GLN A 21 23.72 29.89 -5.02
C GLN A 21 23.18 30.30 -6.40
N GLY A 22 22.23 29.53 -6.94
CA GLY A 22 21.47 29.92 -8.13
C GLY A 22 20.13 30.59 -7.77
N SER A 23 19.11 30.51 -8.65
CA SER A 23 17.74 31.05 -8.53
C SER A 23 16.90 30.64 -7.29
N CYS A 24 17.49 30.01 -6.27
CA CYS A 24 16.79 29.71 -5.02
C CYS A 24 16.81 30.93 -4.08
N PRO A 25 15.77 31.13 -3.24
CA PRO A 25 15.71 32.24 -2.29
C PRO A 25 16.84 32.16 -1.23
N SER A 26 17.16 33.30 -0.62
CA SER A 26 18.26 33.41 0.36
C SER A 26 18.09 32.40 1.50
N ALA A 27 19.19 31.71 1.85
CA ALA A 27 19.28 30.57 2.79
C ALA A 27 18.93 29.17 2.21
N GLN A 28 18.74 29.06 0.90
CA GLN A 28 18.58 27.77 0.21
C GLN A 28 19.66 27.57 -0.87
N VAL A 29 20.11 26.33 -1.02
CA VAL A 29 21.11 25.91 -2.01
C VAL A 29 20.42 25.08 -3.09
N GLN A 30 20.88 25.22 -4.34
CA GLN A 30 20.40 24.37 -5.44
C GLN A 30 20.98 22.96 -5.32
N SER A 31 20.10 21.97 -5.27
CA SER A 31 20.43 20.56 -5.45
C SER A 31 19.80 20.06 -6.74
N VAL A 32 20.62 19.53 -7.66
CA VAL A 32 20.13 18.88 -8.88
C VAL A 32 19.80 17.44 -8.52
N THR A 33 18.53 17.07 -8.64
CA THR A 33 18.07 15.70 -8.36
C THR A 33 17.26 15.19 -9.54
N GLN A 34 17.38 13.91 -9.85
CA GLN A 34 16.56 13.26 -10.85
C GLN A 34 15.23 12.85 -10.21
N ALA A 35 14.13 13.39 -10.73
CA ALA A 35 12.79 13.05 -10.27
C ALA A 35 12.02 12.34 -11.38
N TYR A 36 11.17 11.38 -10.98
CA TYR A 36 10.20 10.78 -11.88
C TYR A 36 8.98 11.68 -11.95
N LEU A 37 8.72 12.25 -13.12
CA LEU A 37 7.49 12.99 -13.36
C LEU A 37 6.41 12.02 -13.78
N ILE A 38 5.39 11.94 -12.95
CA ILE A 38 4.23 11.09 -13.15
C ILE A 38 3.11 12.00 -13.69
N ALA A 39 2.35 11.51 -14.67
CA ALA A 39 1.17 12.23 -15.14
C ALA A 39 0.14 12.36 -14.00
N PRO A 40 -0.52 13.52 -13.83
CA PRO A 40 -1.46 13.73 -12.72
C PRO A 40 -2.67 12.78 -12.78
N SER A 41 -2.99 12.21 -13.95
CA SER A 41 -4.02 11.17 -14.08
C SER A 41 -3.65 9.85 -13.40
N GLU A 42 -2.36 9.59 -13.20
CA GLU A 42 -1.83 8.36 -12.59
C GLU A 42 -1.45 8.54 -11.12
N SER A 43 -1.48 9.77 -10.57
CA SER A 43 -1.02 10.06 -9.21
C SER A 43 -1.75 9.22 -8.16
N VAL A 44 -3.08 9.07 -8.31
CA VAL A 44 -3.92 8.26 -7.41
C VAL A 44 -3.44 6.81 -7.34
N ARG A 45 -2.94 6.24 -8.44
CA ARG A 45 -2.47 4.85 -8.45
C ARG A 45 -1.17 4.69 -7.67
N PHE A 46 -0.28 5.69 -7.73
CA PHE A 46 0.96 5.70 -6.97
C PHE A 46 0.74 6.02 -5.51
N ASP A 47 -0.20 6.92 -5.18
CA ASP A 47 -0.58 7.22 -3.79
C ASP A 47 -1.12 5.96 -3.10
N LEU A 48 -1.94 5.16 -3.79
CA LEU A 48 -2.43 3.87 -3.28
C LEU A 48 -1.34 2.81 -3.11
N MET A 49 -0.23 2.88 -3.86
CA MET A 49 0.92 1.99 -3.69
C MET A 49 1.93 2.49 -2.63
N ALA A 50 1.90 3.80 -2.34
CA ALA A 50 2.74 4.41 -1.32
C ALA A 50 2.15 4.29 0.09
N GLU A 51 0.85 3.94 0.20
CA GLU A 51 0.19 3.72 1.49
C GLU A 51 0.91 2.60 2.29
N PRO A 52 1.29 2.86 3.55
CA PRO A 52 1.99 1.87 4.37
C PRO A 52 1.11 0.64 4.64
N PHE A 53 1.74 -0.54 4.74
CA PHE A 53 1.02 -1.77 5.07
C PHE A 53 0.48 -1.73 6.50
N ASP A 54 -0.84 -1.63 6.64
CA ASP A 54 -1.51 -1.72 7.95
C ASP A 54 -1.67 -3.19 8.37
N VAL A 55 -0.80 -3.61 9.29
CA VAL A 55 -0.79 -4.96 9.88
C VAL A 55 -2.08 -5.24 10.66
N LEU A 56 -2.69 -4.23 11.29
CA LEU A 56 -3.90 -4.40 12.09
C LEU A 56 -5.09 -4.71 11.18
N GLN A 57 -5.28 -3.92 10.13
CA GLN A 57 -6.35 -4.13 9.16
C GLN A 57 -6.14 -5.43 8.36
N ALA A 58 -4.90 -5.74 7.95
CA ALA A 58 -4.59 -7.00 7.30
C ALA A 58 -4.88 -8.22 8.20
N GLY A 59 -4.55 -8.13 9.49
CA GLY A 59 -4.87 -9.14 10.49
C GLY A 59 -6.37 -9.38 10.65
N ALA A 60 -7.17 -8.32 10.60
CA ALA A 60 -8.63 -8.42 10.66
C ALA A 60 -9.21 -9.15 9.44
N PHE A 61 -8.76 -8.85 8.22
CA PHE A 61 -9.21 -9.54 7.01
C PHE A 61 -8.82 -11.02 7.01
N PHE A 62 -7.59 -11.32 7.42
CA PHE A 62 -7.12 -12.70 7.55
C PHE A 62 -7.93 -13.47 8.60
N GLY A 63 -8.10 -12.89 9.79
CA GLY A 63 -8.84 -13.49 10.90
C GLY A 63 -10.30 -13.76 10.55
N PHE A 64 -10.96 -12.81 9.88
CA PHE A 64 -12.34 -12.98 9.42
C PHE A 64 -12.49 -14.12 8.41
N SER A 65 -11.58 -14.20 7.44
CA SER A 65 -11.59 -15.26 6.40
C SER A 65 -11.29 -16.64 6.98
N PHE A 66 -10.37 -16.73 7.94
CA PHE A 66 -10.08 -17.96 8.65
C PHE A 66 -11.28 -18.41 9.51
N ALA A 67 -11.86 -17.48 10.28
CA ALA A 67 -12.99 -17.77 11.15
C ALA A 67 -14.22 -18.22 10.35
N SER A 68 -14.52 -17.58 9.21
CA SER A 68 -15.65 -17.98 8.36
C SER A 68 -15.47 -19.39 7.80
N THR A 69 -14.26 -19.72 7.34
CA THR A 69 -13.93 -21.06 6.82
C THR A 69 -14.06 -22.12 7.91
N MET A 70 -13.51 -21.86 9.11
CA MET A 70 -13.62 -22.75 10.26
C MET A 70 -15.08 -22.91 10.73
N PHE A 71 -15.86 -21.84 10.70
CA PHE A 71 -17.27 -21.90 11.07
C PHE A 71 -18.04 -22.86 10.16
N VAL A 72 -17.91 -22.72 8.84
CA VAL A 72 -18.57 -23.60 7.88
C VAL A 72 -18.11 -25.05 8.05
N TRP A 73 -16.81 -25.26 8.26
CA TRP A 73 -16.25 -26.60 8.45
C TRP A 73 -16.77 -27.28 9.73
N LEU A 74 -16.73 -26.58 10.87
CA LEU A 74 -17.24 -27.10 12.14
C LEU A 74 -18.74 -27.32 12.12
N PHE A 75 -19.49 -26.44 11.45
CA PHE A 75 -20.93 -26.57 11.29
C PHE A 75 -21.30 -27.84 10.50
N ALA A 76 -20.59 -28.11 9.39
CA ALA A 76 -20.78 -29.33 8.62
C ALA A 76 -20.48 -30.60 9.44
N LEU A 77 -19.40 -30.58 10.23
CA LEU A 77 -19.07 -31.69 11.13
C LEU A 77 -20.11 -31.88 12.24
N GLY A 78 -20.65 -30.78 12.79
CA GLY A 78 -21.70 -30.81 13.80
C GLY A 78 -22.98 -31.48 13.28
N ILE A 79 -23.44 -31.09 12.09
CA ILE A 79 -24.60 -31.72 11.45
C ILE A 79 -24.35 -33.22 11.22
N GLY A 80 -23.17 -33.59 10.71
CA GLY A 80 -22.81 -34.98 10.48
C GLY A 80 -22.88 -35.83 11.76
N ARG A 81 -22.46 -35.28 12.90
CA ARG A 81 -22.58 -35.95 14.22
C ARG A 81 -24.02 -36.12 14.67
N ILE A 82 -24.87 -35.11 14.50
CA ILE A 82 -26.29 -35.18 14.87
C ILE A 82 -26.99 -36.26 14.05
N ILE A 83 -26.75 -36.31 12.74
CA ILE A 83 -27.34 -37.33 11.85
C ILE A 83 -26.92 -38.74 12.28
N ASN A 84 -25.64 -38.94 12.58
CA ASN A 84 -25.15 -40.25 13.04
C ASN A 84 -25.80 -40.67 14.37
N MET A 85 -25.95 -39.75 15.32
CA MET A 85 -26.62 -40.04 16.60
C MET A 85 -28.06 -40.50 16.39
N VAL A 86 -28.83 -39.81 15.54
CA VAL A 86 -30.22 -40.19 15.21
C VAL A 86 -30.28 -41.53 14.48
N LYS A 87 -29.31 -41.83 13.61
CA LYS A 87 -29.26 -43.11 12.88
C LYS A 87 -28.98 -44.30 13.81
N THR A 88 -28.26 -44.07 14.92
CA THR A 88 -27.90 -45.11 15.89
C THR A 88 -28.84 -45.23 17.08
N ALA A 89 -29.80 -44.32 17.24
CA ALA A 89 -30.84 -44.35 18.27
C ALA A 89 -32.06 -45.15 17.78
#